data_AF-A0A7S4E221-F1
#
_entry.id   AF-A0A7S4E221-F1
#
_cell.length_a   1.000
_cell.length_b   1.000
_cell.length_c   1.000
_cell.angle_alpha   90.00
_cell.angle_beta   90.00
_cell.angle_gamma   90.00
#
_symmetry.space_group_name_H-M   'P 1'
#
loop_
_entity.id
_entity.type
_entity.pdbx_description
1 polymer ?
#
loop_
_entity_poly.entity_id
_entity_poly.type
_entity_poly.pdbx_seq_one_letter_code
_entity_poly.pdbx_strand_id
1 'polypeptide(L)'
;MAAPRLAATSFMLAGLAFAGSGAAPAVGRREAAWGARLARKQRCLAAGAGGFYLYHARKAAGTTLRAALQEAARRHRVAYWETEGLSIDPMFLGLRSIITVVSVRDPIRRVLSMYWYEHVGWHDGILHDPAGLRTLRAWVDEWKDDSPWKRDFARRNPGNVYVEVQNYFTKALAGWNAAGAAAAVDAAALSRARAALERFDAIFVVERATWPNHTALLRRALGHDAPLRATLRGAGPRATSSLFSLCARATLMATRRERGGARRRRRGA
;
A
#
# COMPACT_ATOMS: atom_id res chain seq x y z
N MET A 1 -23.02 19.23 -21.15
CA MET A 1 -22.56 17.83 -21.09
C MET A 1 -22.06 17.54 -19.69
N ALA A 2 -22.76 16.68 -18.96
CA ALA A 2 -22.49 16.40 -17.54
C ALA A 2 -21.33 15.42 -17.39
N ALA A 3 -20.31 15.80 -16.63
CA ALA A 3 -19.19 14.91 -16.28
C ALA A 3 -19.68 13.76 -15.37
N PRO A 4 -19.24 12.51 -15.59
CA PRO A 4 -19.75 11.37 -14.85
C PRO A 4 -19.34 11.45 -13.37
N ARG A 5 -20.34 11.42 -12.49
CA ARG A 5 -20.28 11.41 -11.01
C ARG A 5 -19.52 10.21 -10.39
N LEU A 6 -18.78 9.42 -11.18
CA LEU A 6 -18.17 8.15 -10.78
C LEU A 6 -16.74 8.28 -10.21
N ALA A 7 -16.08 9.44 -10.35
CA ALA A 7 -14.72 9.62 -9.86
C ALA A 7 -14.66 9.86 -8.33
N ALA A 8 -15.70 10.43 -7.72
CA ALA A 8 -15.69 10.79 -6.30
C ALA A 8 -15.78 9.59 -5.34
N THR A 9 -16.29 8.45 -5.80
CA THR A 9 -16.62 7.29 -4.95
C THR A 9 -15.44 6.34 -4.67
N SER A 10 -14.28 6.55 -5.30
CA SER A 10 -13.11 5.67 -5.12
C SER A 10 -12.07 6.16 -4.09
N PHE A 11 -12.26 7.35 -3.53
CA PHE A 11 -11.22 8.08 -2.78
C PHE A 11 -11.06 7.71 -1.31
N MET A 12 -11.92 6.84 -0.77
CA MET A 12 -11.75 6.27 0.56
C MET A 12 -12.20 4.81 0.53
N LEU A 13 -11.29 3.89 0.27
CA LEU A 13 -11.54 2.47 0.59
C LEU A 13 -10.27 1.80 1.16
N ALA A 14 -9.26 2.60 1.53
CA ALA A 14 -8.16 2.16 2.38
C ALA A 14 -8.46 2.47 3.86
N GLY A 15 -9.07 3.64 4.15
CA GLY A 15 -9.60 3.96 5.49
C GLY A 15 -11.01 3.42 5.78
N LEU A 16 -11.72 2.91 4.76
CA LEU A 16 -13.13 2.50 4.85
C LEU A 16 -13.36 0.99 4.92
N ALA A 17 -12.30 0.17 4.96
CA ALA A 17 -12.43 -1.27 5.20
C ALA A 17 -12.71 -1.63 6.68
N PHE A 18 -12.85 -0.64 7.57
CA PHE A 18 -12.91 -0.85 9.03
C PHE A 18 -14.06 -0.17 9.77
N ALA A 19 -14.99 0.52 9.10
CA ALA A 19 -16.09 1.20 9.80
C ALA A 19 -17.43 0.87 9.14
N GLY A 20 -18.33 0.30 9.95
CA GLY A 20 -19.68 -0.11 9.56
C GLY A 20 -20.60 1.04 9.16
N SER A 21 -21.78 0.63 8.69
CA SER A 21 -22.82 1.41 8.02
C SER A 21 -23.42 2.55 8.86
N GLY A 22 -22.72 3.68 8.94
CA GLY A 22 -23.22 4.95 9.51
C GLY A 22 -22.47 6.20 9.01
N ALA A 23 -21.69 6.08 7.92
CA ALA A 23 -20.53 6.93 7.66
C ALA A 23 -20.74 8.14 6.71
N ALA A 24 -21.89 8.29 6.05
CA ALA A 24 -22.05 9.27 4.96
C ALA A 24 -21.77 10.76 5.34
N PRO A 25 -22.35 11.33 6.43
CA PRO A 25 -22.04 12.71 6.83
C PRO A 25 -20.63 12.87 7.42
N ALA A 26 -20.07 11.81 8.00
CA ALA A 26 -18.70 11.80 8.52
C ALA A 26 -17.65 11.78 7.39
N VAL A 27 -17.97 11.11 6.27
CA VAL A 27 -17.13 11.06 5.06
C VAL A 27 -16.99 12.44 4.43
N GLY A 28 -18.10 13.19 4.25
CA GLY A 28 -18.06 14.53 3.67
C GLY A 28 -17.24 15.52 4.48
N ARG A 29 -17.35 15.49 5.82
CA ARG A 29 -16.54 16.35 6.71
C ARG A 29 -15.04 16.03 6.64
N ARG A 30 -14.68 14.74 6.58
CA ARG A 30 -13.28 14.31 6.46
C ARG A 30 -12.66 14.73 5.13
N GLU A 31 -13.42 14.63 4.03
CA GLU A 31 -12.94 15.08 2.72
C GLU A 31 -12.71 16.60 2.69
N ALA A 32 -13.65 17.39 3.23
CA ALA A 32 -13.49 18.85 3.29
C ALA A 32 -12.27 19.26 4.13
N ALA A 33 -12.07 18.64 5.29
CA ALA A 33 -10.91 18.90 6.15
C ALA A 33 -9.58 18.53 5.45
N TRP A 34 -9.54 17.39 4.76
CA TRP A 34 -8.40 16.99 3.96
C TRP A 34 -8.12 17.97 2.81
N GLY A 35 -9.15 18.36 2.06
CA GLY A 35 -9.04 19.34 0.97
C GLY A 35 -8.50 20.69 1.45
N ALA A 36 -8.99 21.20 2.59
CA ALA A 36 -8.50 22.44 3.19
C ALA A 36 -7.03 22.34 3.63
N ARG A 37 -6.63 21.20 4.22
CA ARG A 37 -5.23 20.92 4.60
C ARG A 37 -4.32 20.92 3.37
N LEU A 38 -4.73 20.22 2.32
CA LEU A 38 -3.97 20.11 1.08
C LEU A 38 -3.84 21.45 0.36
N ALA A 39 -4.94 22.21 0.24
CA ALA A 39 -4.93 23.54 -0.36
C ALA A 39 -3.98 24.50 0.36
N ARG A 40 -3.89 24.42 1.69
CA ARG A 40 -2.91 25.20 2.46
C ARG A 40 -1.47 24.82 2.09
N LYS A 41 -1.16 23.53 2.00
CA LYS A 41 0.18 23.05 1.63
C LYS A 41 0.54 23.48 0.20
N GLN A 42 -0.41 23.39 -0.73
CA GLN A 42 -0.24 23.85 -2.11
C GLN A 42 0.08 25.35 -2.21
N ARG A 43 -0.52 26.18 -1.35
CA ARG A 43 -0.16 27.61 -1.27
C ARG A 43 1.29 27.81 -0.80
N CYS A 44 1.78 27.00 0.14
CA CYS A 44 3.19 27.04 0.52
C CYS A 44 4.08 26.71 -0.68
N LEU A 45 3.78 25.63 -1.40
CA LEU A 45 4.56 25.23 -2.58
C LEU A 45 4.57 26.30 -3.68
N ALA A 46 3.42 26.93 -3.94
CA ALA A 46 3.31 28.02 -4.92
C ALA A 46 4.13 29.26 -4.52
N ALA A 47 4.34 29.47 -3.22
CA ALA A 47 5.20 30.52 -2.68
C ALA A 47 6.68 30.10 -2.60
N GLY A 48 7.06 28.94 -3.14
CA GLY A 48 8.43 28.41 -3.05
C GLY A 48 8.83 27.95 -1.65
N ALA A 49 7.86 27.75 -0.74
CA ALA A 49 8.08 27.35 0.64
C ALA A 49 7.57 25.93 0.90
N GLY A 50 8.35 25.11 1.62
CA GLY A 50 7.97 23.74 1.96
C GLY A 50 8.56 22.69 1.01
N GLY A 51 7.79 21.64 0.69
CA GLY A 51 8.25 20.61 -0.24
C GLY A 51 7.42 19.33 -0.25
N PHE A 52 8.02 18.26 -0.75
CA PHE A 52 7.40 16.94 -0.91
C PHE A 52 8.16 15.88 -0.12
N TYR A 53 7.43 14.99 0.54
CA TYR A 53 8.00 13.82 1.19
C TYR A 53 7.34 12.55 0.64
N LEU A 54 8.17 11.61 0.17
CA LEU A 54 7.74 10.28 -0.22
C LEU A 54 8.19 9.26 0.84
N TYR A 55 7.24 8.59 1.48
CA TYR A 55 7.53 7.29 2.08
C TYR A 55 7.50 6.23 0.97
N HIS A 56 8.67 5.84 0.49
CA HIS A 56 8.82 4.90 -0.61
C HIS A 56 8.71 3.47 -0.08
N ALA A 57 7.46 3.03 0.02
CA ALA A 57 7.17 1.65 0.36
C ALA A 57 7.68 0.70 -0.74
N ARG A 58 8.56 -0.23 -0.34
CA ARG A 58 9.23 -1.19 -1.22
C ARG A 58 8.20 -2.05 -1.94
N LYS A 59 8.37 -2.12 -3.26
CA LYS A 59 7.53 -2.88 -4.21
C LYS A 59 6.06 -2.48 -4.19
N ALA A 60 5.76 -1.26 -3.73
CA ALA A 60 4.47 -0.60 -3.85
C ALA A 60 4.52 0.54 -4.89
N ALA A 61 5.39 0.43 -5.90
CA ALA A 61 5.50 1.37 -7.01
C ALA A 61 5.93 2.81 -6.64
N GLY A 62 6.75 2.95 -5.60
CA GLY A 62 7.30 4.24 -5.22
C GLY A 62 8.27 4.83 -6.24
N THR A 63 8.98 4.05 -7.07
CA THR A 63 9.83 4.59 -8.17
C THR A 63 9.05 5.49 -9.11
N THR A 64 7.81 5.13 -9.44
CA THR A 64 6.95 5.93 -10.30
C THR A 64 6.49 7.21 -9.60
N LEU A 65 6.15 7.13 -8.30
CA LEU A 65 5.78 8.31 -7.51
C LEU A 65 6.97 9.25 -7.28
N ARG A 66 8.17 8.72 -7.05
CA ARG A 66 9.43 9.46 -6.95
C ARG A 66 9.61 10.36 -8.17
N ALA A 67 9.52 9.79 -9.38
CA ALA A 67 9.68 10.56 -10.61
C ALA A 67 8.66 11.72 -10.72
N ALA A 68 7.40 11.47 -10.37
CA ALA A 68 6.37 12.51 -10.39
C ALA A 68 6.59 13.61 -9.34
N LEU A 69 7.02 13.24 -8.13
CA LEU A 69 7.25 14.17 -7.02
C LEU A 69 8.53 14.99 -7.22
N GLN A 70 9.60 14.39 -7.76
CA GLN A 70 10.81 15.12 -8.12
C GLN A 70 10.55 16.16 -9.20
N GLU A 71 9.74 15.80 -10.21
CA GLU A 71 9.33 16.75 -11.24
C GLU A 71 8.48 17.90 -10.66
N ALA A 72 7.54 17.58 -9.77
CA ALA A 72 6.75 18.59 -9.07
C ALA A 72 7.61 19.50 -8.18
N ALA A 73 8.57 18.94 -7.45
CA ALA A 73 9.50 19.68 -6.61
C ALA A 73 10.34 20.66 -7.44
N ARG A 74 10.87 20.20 -8.57
CA ARG A 74 11.60 21.02 -9.54
C ARG A 74 10.76 22.17 -10.08
N ARG A 75 9.49 21.90 -10.45
CA ARG A 75 8.56 22.91 -10.95
C ARG A 75 8.29 24.02 -9.94
N HIS A 76 8.08 23.65 -8.67
CA HIS A 76 7.80 24.60 -7.59
C HIS A 76 9.07 25.19 -6.95
N ARG A 77 10.28 24.74 -7.36
CA ARG A 77 11.57 25.12 -6.78
C ARG A 77 11.64 24.88 -5.25
N VAL A 78 11.11 23.74 -4.82
CA VAL A 78 11.06 23.31 -3.42
C VAL A 78 11.85 22.03 -3.22
N ALA A 79 12.09 21.66 -1.97
CA ALA A 79 12.81 20.44 -1.63
C ALA A 79 11.96 19.16 -1.81
N TYR A 80 12.66 18.06 -2.06
CA TYR A 80 12.12 16.71 -2.10
C TYR A 80 12.89 15.82 -1.11
N TRP A 81 12.14 15.09 -0.28
CA TRP A 81 12.68 14.13 0.67
C TRP A 81 12.08 12.75 0.42
N GLU A 82 12.86 11.72 0.74
CA GLU A 82 12.45 10.34 0.58
C GLU A 82 12.99 9.46 1.70
N THR A 83 12.15 8.52 2.14
CA THR A 83 12.59 7.38 2.96
C THR A 83 12.25 6.09 2.23
N GLU A 84 13.25 5.26 1.94
CA GLU A 84 13.09 3.96 1.29
C GLU A 84 13.79 2.87 2.11
N GLY A 85 13.16 1.70 2.24
CA GLY A 85 13.78 0.54 2.90
C GLY A 85 13.91 0.64 4.44
N LEU A 86 13.50 1.77 5.02
CA LEU A 86 13.48 2.02 6.45
C LEU A 86 12.04 2.24 6.94
N SER A 87 11.81 2.12 8.25
CA SER A 87 10.56 2.57 8.84
C SER A 87 10.37 4.07 8.64
N ILE A 88 9.13 4.52 8.59
CA ILE A 88 8.80 5.92 8.39
C ILE A 88 9.39 6.80 9.50
N ASP A 89 9.90 7.96 9.12
CA ASP A 89 10.25 9.01 10.06
C ASP A 89 8.99 9.84 10.37
N PRO A 90 8.48 9.79 11.63
CA PRO A 90 7.27 10.50 12.01
C PRO A 90 7.42 12.03 11.92
N MET A 91 8.64 12.57 11.84
CA MET A 91 8.87 14.02 11.76
C MET A 91 8.22 14.65 10.52
N PHE A 92 8.13 13.91 9.42
CA PHE A 92 7.53 14.40 8.18
C PHE A 92 6.00 14.41 8.21
N LEU A 93 5.38 13.62 9.09
CA LEU A 93 3.93 13.45 9.12
C LEU A 93 3.23 14.68 9.73
N GLY A 94 2.27 15.25 8.99
CA GLY A 94 1.44 16.34 9.50
C GLY A 94 2.08 17.73 9.49
N LEU A 95 3.31 17.86 8.96
CA LEU A 95 3.93 19.17 8.75
C LEU A 95 3.06 20.07 7.89
N ARG A 96 3.00 21.36 8.22
CA ARG A 96 2.05 22.31 7.62
C ARG A 96 2.38 22.71 6.18
N SER A 97 3.63 22.53 5.77
CA SER A 97 4.20 22.95 4.48
C SER A 97 4.74 21.80 3.61
N ILE A 98 4.68 20.55 4.09
CA ILE A 98 5.18 19.38 3.34
C ILE A 98 4.01 18.52 2.90
N ILE A 99 3.90 18.25 1.59
CA ILE A 99 2.95 17.27 1.06
C ILE A 99 3.57 15.87 1.19
N THR A 100 2.93 15.05 2.00
CA THR A 100 3.37 13.69 2.31
C THR A 100 2.62 12.67 1.45
N VAL A 101 3.38 11.76 0.83
CA VAL A 101 2.85 10.75 -0.09
C VAL A 101 3.37 9.38 0.29
N VAL A 102 2.48 8.38 0.18
CA VAL A 102 2.83 6.96 0.31
C VAL A 102 2.04 6.13 -0.69
N SER A 103 2.59 4.97 -1.05
CA SER A 103 1.84 3.93 -1.72
C SER A 103 1.78 2.65 -0.88
N VAL A 104 0.66 1.96 -0.98
CA VAL A 104 0.41 0.65 -0.37
C VAL A 104 -0.02 -0.34 -1.45
N ARG A 105 0.21 -1.61 -1.18
CA ARG A 105 -0.07 -2.72 -2.10
C ARG A 105 -0.64 -3.89 -1.32
N ASP A 106 -1.37 -4.78 -1.99
CA ASP A 106 -1.69 -6.08 -1.42
C ASP A 106 -0.41 -6.75 -0.87
N PRO A 107 -0.38 -7.17 0.42
CA PRO A 107 0.83 -7.69 1.05
C PRO A 107 1.43 -8.90 0.32
N ILE A 108 0.60 -9.81 -0.20
CA ILE A 108 1.06 -11.02 -0.91
C ILE A 108 1.66 -10.65 -2.27
N ARG A 109 0.99 -9.81 -3.05
CA ARG A 109 1.51 -9.31 -4.34
C ARG A 109 2.80 -8.53 -4.16
N ARG A 110 2.94 -7.82 -3.05
CA ARG A 110 4.18 -7.13 -2.69
C ARG A 110 5.31 -8.11 -2.43
N VAL A 111 5.07 -9.17 -1.64
CA VAL A 111 6.05 -10.23 -1.37
C VAL A 111 6.50 -10.91 -2.66
N LEU A 112 5.56 -11.29 -3.54
CA LEU A 112 5.89 -11.87 -4.85
C LEU A 112 6.73 -10.93 -5.71
N SER A 113 6.39 -9.64 -5.70
CA SER A 113 7.17 -8.63 -6.42
C SER A 113 8.56 -8.42 -5.83
N MET A 114 8.73 -8.62 -4.52
CA MET A 114 10.03 -8.56 -3.85
C MET A 114 10.86 -9.79 -4.18
N TYR A 115 10.27 -10.97 -4.08
CA TYR A 115 10.94 -12.22 -4.46
C TYR A 115 11.54 -12.11 -5.87
N TRP A 116 10.75 -11.71 -6.87
CA TRP A 116 11.26 -11.53 -8.22
C TRP A 116 12.28 -10.40 -8.35
N TYR A 117 12.22 -9.38 -7.49
CA TYR A 117 13.21 -8.32 -7.49
C TYR A 117 14.57 -8.82 -7.02
N GLU A 118 14.63 -9.50 -5.87
CA GLU A 118 15.86 -10.08 -5.33
C GLU A 118 16.50 -11.14 -6.24
N HIS A 119 15.71 -11.71 -7.16
CA HIS A 119 16.12 -12.84 -8.00
C HIS A 119 16.30 -12.52 -9.49
N VAL A 120 15.59 -11.51 -10.01
CA VAL A 120 15.55 -11.18 -11.45
C VAL A 120 15.95 -9.73 -11.71
N GLY A 121 16.21 -8.90 -10.69
CA GLY A 121 16.65 -7.53 -10.98
C GLY A 121 17.27 -6.64 -9.90
N TRP A 122 18.45 -6.13 -10.26
CA TRP A 122 18.97 -4.76 -10.08
C TRP A 122 19.68 -4.39 -8.77
N HIS A 123 20.15 -5.35 -7.98
CA HIS A 123 21.26 -5.09 -7.06
C HIS A 123 22.24 -6.27 -7.06
N ASP A 124 23.53 -5.95 -7.05
CA ASP A 124 24.68 -6.86 -6.87
C ASP A 124 25.16 -7.65 -8.08
N GLY A 125 24.95 -7.16 -9.31
CA GLY A 125 25.60 -7.76 -10.49
C GLY A 125 25.25 -9.24 -10.70
N ILE A 126 24.13 -9.67 -10.11
CA ILE A 126 23.62 -11.04 -10.21
C ILE A 126 23.23 -11.22 -11.68
N LEU A 127 24.10 -11.92 -12.41
CA LEU A 127 23.80 -12.53 -13.69
C LEU A 127 22.43 -13.17 -13.57
N HIS A 128 21.59 -13.05 -14.60
CA HIS A 128 20.31 -13.76 -14.70
C HIS A 128 20.55 -15.28 -14.79
N ASP A 129 21.19 -15.87 -13.78
CA ASP A 129 21.52 -17.27 -13.66
C ASP A 129 20.35 -17.96 -12.97
N PRO A 130 19.52 -18.71 -13.72
CA PRO A 130 18.40 -19.42 -13.15
C PRO A 130 18.83 -20.49 -12.14
N ALA A 131 20.09 -20.95 -12.18
CA ALA A 131 20.60 -21.95 -11.24
C ALA A 131 20.80 -21.40 -9.82
N GLY A 132 20.98 -20.08 -9.67
CA GLY A 132 21.03 -19.39 -8.38
C GLY A 132 19.66 -19.07 -7.78
N LEU A 133 18.58 -19.35 -8.49
CA LEU A 133 17.22 -19.00 -8.06
C LEU A 133 16.74 -19.93 -6.94
N ARG A 134 16.47 -19.36 -5.77
CA ARG A 134 15.81 -20.07 -4.69
C ARG A 134 14.33 -20.19 -4.99
N THR A 135 13.70 -21.28 -4.53
CA THR A 135 12.23 -21.35 -4.57
C THR A 135 11.62 -20.25 -3.69
N LEU A 136 10.43 -19.76 -4.05
CA LEU A 136 9.70 -18.78 -3.24
C LEU A 136 9.56 -19.22 -1.77
N ARG A 137 9.29 -20.52 -1.54
CA ARG A 137 9.20 -21.07 -0.19
C ARG A 137 10.52 -20.93 0.57
N ALA A 138 11.62 -21.40 -0.01
CA ALA A 138 12.93 -21.33 0.63
C ALA A 138 13.40 -19.88 0.88
N TRP A 139 13.02 -18.94 0.03
CA TRP A 139 13.28 -17.51 0.25
C TRP A 139 12.39 -16.93 1.35
N VAL A 140 11.09 -17.25 1.39
CA VAL A 140 10.20 -16.81 2.49
C VAL A 140 10.66 -17.36 3.84
N ASP A 141 11.05 -18.64 3.91
CA ASP A 141 11.50 -19.29 5.14
C ASP A 141 12.81 -18.69 5.70
N GLU A 142 13.61 -18.06 4.84
CA GLU A 142 14.81 -17.32 5.22
C GLU A 142 14.50 -15.88 5.67
N TRP A 143 13.44 -15.26 5.16
CA TRP A 143 13.11 -13.87 5.44
C TRP A 143 12.02 -13.67 6.50
N LYS A 144 11.41 -14.75 7.01
CA LYS A 144 10.51 -14.70 8.17
C LYS A 144 11.25 -14.24 9.44
N ASP A 145 10.53 -13.58 10.33
CA ASP A 145 11.08 -12.88 11.50
C ASP A 145 11.87 -13.79 12.46
N ASP A 146 11.42 -15.04 12.60
CA ASP A 146 12.01 -16.03 13.50
C ASP A 146 13.15 -16.83 12.86
N SER A 147 13.51 -16.56 11.60
CA SER A 147 14.62 -17.23 10.93
C SER A 147 15.98 -16.74 11.48
N PRO A 148 17.01 -17.61 11.54
CA PRO A 148 18.36 -17.20 11.92
C PRO A 148 18.92 -16.10 11.03
N TRP A 149 18.68 -16.19 9.72
CA TRP A 149 19.14 -15.23 8.73
C TRP A 149 18.56 -13.83 8.96
N LYS A 150 17.22 -13.70 9.04
CA LYS A 150 16.57 -12.40 9.27
C LYS A 150 17.00 -11.76 10.58
N ARG A 151 17.14 -12.56 11.66
CA ARG A 151 17.64 -12.06 12.95
C ARG A 151 19.07 -11.51 12.84
N ASP A 152 19.96 -12.22 12.16
CA ASP A 152 21.32 -11.75 11.94
C ASP A 152 21.36 -10.47 11.08
N PHE A 153 20.60 -10.45 9.98
CA PHE A 153 20.48 -9.28 9.13
C PHE A 153 19.97 -8.06 9.90
N ALA A 154 18.92 -8.22 10.73
CA ALA A 154 18.33 -7.15 11.52
C ALA A 154 19.28 -6.61 12.61
N ARG A 155 20.13 -7.46 13.19
CA ARG A 155 21.19 -7.01 14.11
C ARG A 155 22.23 -6.13 13.41
N ARG A 156 22.63 -6.52 12.20
CA ARG A 156 23.61 -5.76 11.38
C ARG A 156 23.01 -4.50 10.76
N ASN A 157 21.69 -4.47 10.54
CA ASN A 157 20.97 -3.41 9.85
C ASN A 157 19.73 -2.96 10.66
N PRO A 158 19.92 -2.30 11.82
CA PRO A 158 18.81 -1.92 12.68
C PRO A 158 17.82 -0.98 11.97
N GLY A 159 16.52 -1.21 12.15
CA GLY A 159 15.44 -0.39 11.55
C GLY A 159 15.22 -0.62 10.05
N ASN A 160 15.98 -1.53 9.43
CA ASN A 160 15.81 -1.90 8.04
C ASN A 160 14.58 -2.81 7.88
N VAL A 161 13.66 -2.39 6.99
CA VAL A 161 12.45 -3.14 6.60
C VAL A 161 12.46 -3.47 5.10
N TYR A 162 13.65 -3.45 4.48
CA TYR A 162 13.83 -3.59 3.04
C TYR A 162 13.26 -4.91 2.52
N VAL A 163 13.79 -6.06 2.98
CA VAL A 163 13.21 -7.38 2.72
C VAL A 163 12.41 -7.83 3.92
N GLU A 164 11.08 -7.72 3.83
CA GLU A 164 10.18 -7.96 4.96
C GLU A 164 8.95 -8.76 4.53
N VAL A 165 8.96 -10.08 4.71
CA VAL A 165 7.86 -10.92 4.22
C VAL A 165 6.64 -10.88 5.15
N GLN A 166 6.80 -10.46 6.40
CA GLN A 166 5.74 -10.42 7.41
C GLN A 166 5.43 -9.00 7.87
N ASN A 167 4.16 -8.61 7.79
CA ASN A 167 3.66 -7.35 8.35
C ASN A 167 4.40 -6.08 7.86
N TYR A 168 4.96 -6.10 6.65
CA TYR A 168 5.78 -5.00 6.12
C TYR A 168 5.18 -3.61 6.33
N PHE A 169 3.95 -3.37 5.87
CA PHE A 169 3.33 -2.05 5.99
C PHE A 169 3.11 -1.64 7.44
N THR A 170 2.76 -2.59 8.32
CA THR A 170 2.60 -2.31 9.74
C THR A 170 3.94 -1.91 10.37
N LYS A 171 5.01 -2.67 10.13
CA LYS A 171 6.35 -2.35 10.64
C LYS A 171 6.86 -1.02 10.09
N ALA A 172 6.78 -0.86 8.77
CA ALA A 172 7.12 0.36 8.06
C ALA A 172 6.45 1.60 8.66
N LEU A 173 5.13 1.59 8.81
CA LEU A 173 4.34 2.76 9.17
C LEU A 173 4.25 3.00 10.68
N ALA A 174 4.45 1.97 11.51
CA ALA A 174 4.47 2.11 12.96
C ALA A 174 5.79 2.71 13.50
N GLY A 175 6.74 3.05 12.62
CA GLY A 175 8.05 3.55 13.02
C GLY A 175 8.91 2.46 13.68
N TRP A 176 8.82 1.23 13.18
CA TRP A 176 9.47 0.06 13.76
C TRP A 176 11.00 0.15 13.61
N ASN A 177 11.63 0.89 14.52
CA ASN A 177 13.08 1.02 14.65
C ASN A 177 13.62 0.16 15.81
N ALA A 178 14.94 0.20 16.01
CA ALA A 178 15.73 -0.73 16.85
C ALA A 178 15.16 -1.04 18.25
N ALA A 179 14.39 -0.12 18.85
CA ALA A 179 13.81 -0.30 20.19
C ALA A 179 12.66 -1.34 20.25
N GLY A 180 12.13 -1.78 19.10
CA GLY A 180 11.05 -2.79 19.00
C GLY A 180 11.34 -3.97 18.08
N ALA A 181 12.56 -4.09 17.55
CA ALA A 181 12.93 -5.05 16.48
C ALA A 181 12.72 -6.53 16.84
N ALA A 182 12.69 -6.90 18.12
CA ALA A 182 12.55 -8.27 18.58
C ALA A 182 11.10 -8.70 18.90
N ALA A 183 10.15 -7.76 18.95
CA ALA A 183 8.78 -8.07 19.34
C ALA A 183 7.92 -8.53 18.14
N ALA A 184 6.93 -9.39 18.39
CA ALA A 184 5.92 -9.67 17.36
C ALA A 184 5.05 -8.42 17.11
N VAL A 185 4.54 -8.27 15.88
CA VAL A 185 3.60 -7.20 15.55
C VAL A 185 2.30 -7.38 16.33
N ASP A 186 1.98 -6.41 17.19
CA ASP A 186 0.81 -6.42 18.05
C ASP A 186 -0.31 -5.47 17.56
N ALA A 187 -1.43 -5.48 18.28
CA ALA A 187 -2.55 -4.59 17.99
C ALA A 187 -2.18 -3.10 18.11
N ALA A 188 -1.26 -2.76 19.01
CA ALA A 188 -0.79 -1.39 19.19
C ALA A 188 0.01 -0.90 17.97
N ALA A 189 0.88 -1.75 17.41
CA ALA A 189 1.62 -1.46 16.19
C ALA A 189 0.67 -1.27 14.99
N LEU A 190 -0.35 -2.12 14.86
CA LEU A 190 -1.38 -1.94 13.84
C LEU A 190 -2.14 -0.61 14.02
N SER A 191 -2.47 -0.24 15.25
CA SER A 191 -3.10 1.06 15.56
C SER A 191 -2.20 2.24 15.16
N ARG A 192 -0.92 2.20 15.52
CA ARG A 192 0.06 3.24 15.13
C ARG A 192 0.21 3.35 13.62
N ALA A 193 0.30 2.23 12.90
CA ALA A 193 0.38 2.22 11.45
C ALA A 193 -0.85 2.85 10.78
N ARG A 194 -2.06 2.61 11.32
CA ARG A 194 -3.30 3.26 10.85
C ARG A 194 -3.27 4.76 11.11
N ALA A 195 -2.89 5.17 12.32
CA ALA A 195 -2.80 6.57 12.67
C ALA A 195 -1.77 7.32 11.80
N ALA A 196 -0.65 6.66 11.44
CA ALA A 196 0.32 7.20 10.49
C ALA A 196 -0.30 7.39 9.10
N LEU A 197 -1.02 6.39 8.58
CA LEU A 197 -1.72 6.49 7.28
C LEU A 197 -2.69 7.66 7.23
N GLU A 198 -3.48 7.89 8.28
CA GLU A 198 -4.44 9.00 8.33
C GLU A 198 -3.79 10.40 8.26
N ARG A 199 -2.50 10.49 8.61
CA ARG A 199 -1.72 11.73 8.58
C ARG A 199 -1.10 12.03 7.22
N PHE A 200 -1.04 11.07 6.30
CA PHE A 200 -0.58 11.31 4.94
C PHE A 200 -1.54 12.23 4.18
N ASP A 201 -1.00 13.00 3.23
CA ASP A 201 -1.82 13.83 2.34
C ASP A 201 -2.29 13.06 1.11
N ALA A 202 -1.51 12.09 0.63
CA ALA A 202 -1.93 11.20 -0.44
C ALA A 202 -1.48 9.76 -0.19
N ILE A 203 -2.43 8.82 -0.33
CA ILE A 203 -2.21 7.38 -0.19
C ILE A 203 -2.62 6.72 -1.51
N PHE A 204 -1.66 6.11 -2.20
CA PHE A 204 -1.89 5.39 -3.43
C PHE A 204 -2.06 3.91 -3.15
N VAL A 205 -3.12 3.28 -3.64
CA VAL A 205 -3.29 1.82 -3.56
C VAL A 205 -2.95 1.25 -4.92
N VAL A 206 -1.86 0.48 -5.01
CA VAL A 206 -1.34 -0.05 -6.28
C VAL A 206 -2.40 -0.80 -7.07
N GLU A 207 -3.26 -1.58 -6.42
CA GLU A 207 -4.32 -2.35 -7.08
C GLU A 207 -5.44 -1.49 -7.67
N ARG A 208 -5.56 -0.23 -7.25
CA ARG A 208 -6.56 0.73 -7.76
C ARG A 208 -5.98 1.72 -8.76
N ALA A 209 -4.74 1.48 -9.14
CA ALA A 209 -3.95 2.28 -10.05
C ALA A 209 -4.40 2.11 -11.50
N THR A 210 -5.61 2.57 -11.84
CA THR A 210 -5.88 2.92 -13.22
C THR A 210 -5.20 4.26 -13.51
N TRP A 211 -4.71 4.46 -14.75
CA TRP A 211 -4.10 5.72 -15.15
C TRP A 211 -4.95 6.95 -14.81
N PRO A 212 -6.29 6.95 -15.06
CA PRO A 212 -7.14 8.08 -14.69
C PRO A 212 -7.16 8.36 -13.19
N ASN A 213 -7.23 7.31 -12.35
CA ASN A 213 -7.37 7.48 -10.90
C ASN A 213 -6.12 8.08 -10.27
N HIS A 214 -4.93 7.60 -10.67
CA HIS A 214 -3.67 8.07 -10.10
C HIS A 214 -3.27 9.43 -10.64
N THR A 215 -3.49 9.71 -11.92
CA THR A 215 -3.29 11.05 -12.47
C THR A 215 -4.24 12.05 -11.82
N ALA A 216 -5.50 11.70 -11.55
CA ALA A 216 -6.43 12.57 -10.85
C ALA A 216 -6.00 12.82 -9.38
N LEU A 217 -5.57 11.79 -8.65
CA LEU A 217 -5.10 11.94 -7.26
C LEU A 217 -3.81 12.76 -7.20
N LEU A 218 -2.85 12.50 -8.09
CA LEU A 218 -1.62 13.30 -8.19
C LEU A 218 -1.94 14.74 -8.59
N ARG A 219 -2.78 14.96 -9.59
CA ARG A 219 -3.21 16.32 -9.97
C ARG A 219 -3.85 17.05 -8.80
N ARG A 220 -4.73 16.39 -8.06
CA ARG A 220 -5.37 16.98 -6.86
C ARG A 220 -4.34 17.26 -5.77
N ALA A 221 -3.35 16.39 -5.56
CA ALA A 221 -2.28 16.57 -4.57
C ALA A 221 -1.29 17.67 -4.97
N LEU A 222 -0.88 17.72 -6.24
CA LEU A 222 0.18 18.58 -6.75
C LEU A 222 -0.32 19.93 -7.27
N GLY A 223 -1.63 20.05 -7.52
CA GLY A 223 -2.27 21.24 -8.09
C GLY A 223 -2.01 21.44 -9.58
N HIS A 224 -1.38 20.48 -10.27
CA HIS A 224 -1.07 20.52 -11.69
C HIS A 224 -0.95 19.10 -12.25
N ASP A 225 -1.03 18.97 -13.57
CA ASP A 225 -0.79 17.69 -14.24
C ASP A 225 0.71 17.35 -14.17
N ALA A 226 1.03 16.24 -13.51
CA ALA A 226 2.37 15.66 -13.48
C ALA A 226 2.38 14.40 -14.36
N PRO A 227 3.28 14.30 -15.36
CA PRO A 227 3.33 13.13 -16.21
C PRO A 227 3.84 11.92 -15.40
N LEU A 228 2.96 10.93 -15.20
CA LEU A 228 3.42 9.61 -14.78
C LEU A 228 4.19 8.99 -15.96
N ARG A 229 5.51 8.83 -15.86
CA ARG A 229 6.29 8.25 -16.98
C ARG A 229 5.98 6.77 -17.26
N ALA A 230 5.29 6.10 -16.34
CA ALA A 230 4.84 4.73 -16.49
C ALA A 230 3.46 4.55 -15.84
N THR A 231 2.60 3.76 -16.48
CA THR A 231 1.37 3.29 -15.86
C THR A 231 1.74 2.51 -14.60
N LEU A 232 1.26 2.94 -13.45
CA LEU A 232 1.30 2.16 -12.23
C LEU A 232 0.48 0.89 -12.52
N ARG A 233 1.14 -0.22 -12.88
CA ARG A 233 0.47 -1.45 -13.33
C ARG A 233 -0.29 -2.08 -12.16
N GLY A 234 -1.53 -1.64 -11.97
CA GLY A 234 -2.50 -2.16 -11.02
C GLY A 234 -3.66 -2.78 -11.77
N ALA A 235 -3.59 -4.10 -11.96
CA ALA A 235 -4.56 -4.92 -12.70
C ALA A 235 -4.74 -4.55 -14.19
N GLY A 236 -4.55 -5.53 -15.07
CA GLY A 236 -4.99 -5.41 -16.46
C GLY A 236 -6.52 -5.23 -16.56
N PRO A 237 -7.07 -4.94 -17.75
CA PRO A 237 -8.48 -4.60 -17.97
C PRO A 237 -9.53 -5.69 -17.65
N ARG A 238 -9.24 -6.69 -16.82
CA ARG A 238 -10.13 -7.83 -16.51
C ARG A 238 -10.14 -8.27 -15.04
N ALA A 239 -9.82 -7.38 -14.09
CA ALA A 239 -9.95 -7.70 -12.66
C ALA A 239 -11.30 -7.28 -12.03
N THR A 240 -12.27 -6.85 -12.84
CA THR A 240 -13.68 -6.83 -12.45
C THR A 240 -14.26 -8.19 -12.80
N SER A 241 -14.56 -9.00 -11.77
CA SER A 241 -15.12 -10.37 -11.80
C SER A 241 -14.11 -11.53 -11.82
N SER A 242 -13.65 -11.97 -10.64
CA SER A 242 -13.44 -13.42 -10.39
C SER A 242 -13.26 -13.81 -8.93
N LEU A 243 -12.80 -12.93 -8.03
CA LEU A 243 -12.55 -13.35 -6.63
C LEU A 243 -13.78 -13.32 -5.70
N PHE A 244 -14.88 -12.69 -6.10
CA PHE A 244 -16.18 -12.83 -5.41
C PHE A 244 -17.00 -14.06 -5.86
N SER A 245 -16.59 -14.76 -6.92
CA SER A 245 -17.31 -15.94 -7.42
C SER A 245 -16.79 -17.26 -6.83
N LEU A 246 -15.56 -17.31 -6.30
CA LEU A 246 -14.99 -18.53 -5.72
C LEU A 246 -15.44 -18.81 -4.28
N CYS A 247 -15.83 -17.79 -3.50
CA CYS A 247 -16.43 -18.02 -2.17
C CYS A 247 -17.96 -18.24 -2.23
N ALA A 248 -18.64 -17.77 -3.28
CA ALA A 248 -20.07 -18.00 -3.47
C ALA A 248 -20.40 -19.43 -3.97
N ARG A 249 -19.47 -20.09 -4.68
CA ARG A 249 -19.65 -21.49 -5.15
C ARG A 249 -19.31 -22.54 -4.10
N ALA A 250 -18.43 -22.24 -3.13
CA ALA A 250 -18.12 -23.15 -2.03
C ALA A 250 -19.25 -23.22 -0.99
N THR A 251 -20.00 -22.14 -0.81
CA THR A 251 -21.09 -22.06 0.19
C THR A 251 -22.41 -22.70 -0.29
N LEU A 252 -22.60 -22.87 -1.60
CA LEU A 252 -23.77 -23.53 -2.21
C LEU A 252 -23.60 -25.04 -2.44
N MET A 253 -22.38 -25.58 -2.32
CA MET A 253 -22.11 -27.03 -2.36
C MET A 253 -22.13 -27.67 -0.96
N ALA A 254 -21.91 -26.89 0.11
CA ALA A 254 -21.97 -27.40 1.48
C ALA A 254 -23.42 -27.52 2.03
N THR A 255 -24.36 -26.70 1.56
CA THR A 255 -25.75 -26.72 2.04
C THR A 255 -26.64 -27.76 1.34
N ARG A 256 -26.13 -28.48 0.32
CA ARG A 256 -26.87 -29.55 -0.35
C ARG A 256 -26.54 -30.96 0.17
N ARG A 257 -25.58 -31.10 1.09
CA ARG A 257 -25.17 -32.40 1.67
C ARG A 257 -25.70 -32.68 3.08
N GLU A 258 -26.40 -31.75 3.73
CA GLU A 258 -26.90 -31.94 5.11
C GLU A 258 -28.43 -31.95 5.27
N ARG A 259 -29.23 -31.92 4.20
CA ARG A 259 -30.69 -32.08 4.30
C ARG A 259 -31.20 -33.12 3.31
N GLY A 260 -31.34 -34.36 3.80
CA GLY A 260 -32.01 -35.43 3.04
C GLY A 260 -31.80 -36.85 3.56
N GLY A 261 -30.84 -37.08 4.46
CA GLY A 261 -30.70 -38.34 5.18
C GLY A 261 -31.72 -38.47 6.31
N ALA A 262 -33.01 -38.62 6.00
CA ALA A 262 -34.03 -39.13 6.93
C ALA A 262 -35.37 -39.41 6.23
N ARG A 263 -35.63 -40.67 5.82
CA ARG A 263 -36.87 -41.41 6.17
C ARG A 263 -36.96 -42.81 5.55
N ARG A 264 -37.01 -43.78 6.46
CA ARG A 264 -37.87 -44.98 6.50
C ARG A 264 -37.70 -46.13 5.49
N ARG A 265 -37.17 -47.23 6.05
CA ARG A 265 -37.67 -48.62 5.91
C ARG A 265 -39.22 -48.69 5.92
N ARG A 266 -39.82 -49.47 5.01
CA ARG A 266 -40.63 -50.69 5.29
C ARG A 266 -41.54 -51.11 4.11
N ARG A 267 -41.56 -52.44 3.87
CA ARG A 267 -42.60 -53.31 3.26
C ARG A 267 -42.83 -53.09 1.75
N GLY A 268 -42.78 -54.09 0.87
CA GLY A 268 -43.07 -55.51 0.99
C GLY A 268 -44.29 -55.82 0.11
N ALA A 269 -44.04 -56.45 -1.04
CA ALA A 269 -44.92 -57.31 -1.84
C ALA A 269 -44.06 -57.87 -2.99
#